data_AF-A0A514CJF2-F1
#
_entry.id   AF-A0A514CJF2-F1
#
_cell.length_a   1.000
_cell.length_b   1.000
_cell.length_c   1.000
_cell.angle_alpha   90.00
_cell.angle_beta   90.00
_cell.angle_gamma   90.00
#
_symmetry.space_group_name_H-M   'P 1'
#
loop_
_entity.id
_entity.type
_entity.pdbx_description
1 polymer ?
#
loop_
_entity_poly.entity_id
_entity_poly.type
_entity_poly.pdbx_seq_one_letter_code
_entity_poly.pdbx_strand_id
1 'polypeptide(L)'
;MKRNIYLLTIVILLSGVKAFGQTDSMKVSLEQSLKQSLLKSIEVKTDSLDDQLGTKLTDLDERIQLLDKSLSQTSSEAQKIEKLIERVKLIEDFQQAEKDAELNIYQGNYQSAIINLVSMERELRPLILFSAARNFFQTLNAIGNPTQYPGFNNWYNGFKTYVEENKKENPSLSVVSNLVSLTGDLSAGTPIFGTFSQALFMGMSNYIDNLGKRDKKLKEQSQQMFELVAELGAYTNDKNLIETEWEAIDTELEELKELYAQNLDKNLKILGIDKKEFERSYSNENDANQRYEYLNELTNIIAKRVKTEREVNAKNWKNTFYNEMAEIQSLKIRFGGITFRISENISKYNGLIEKYKEAKHIGPRMNDLETKLNNLKSAFDTAFNPLEYINAANKMYKVD
;
A
#
# COMPACT_ATOMS: atom_id res chain seq x y z
N MET A 1 -21.09 2.98 24.03
CA MET A 1 -20.36 3.04 22.75
C MET A 1 -18.91 3.41 23.06
N LYS A 2 -17.97 2.46 22.98
CA LYS A 2 -16.58 2.68 23.36
C LYS A 2 -15.94 3.58 22.30
N ARG A 3 -15.40 4.70 22.74
CA ARG A 3 -14.89 5.80 21.91
C ARG A 3 -13.40 5.56 21.70
N ASN A 4 -13.03 5.05 20.53
CA ASN A 4 -11.63 4.95 20.13
C ASN A 4 -11.18 6.37 19.74
N ILE A 5 -10.23 6.92 20.50
CA ILE A 5 -9.44 8.05 20.05
C ILE A 5 -8.57 7.49 18.92
N TYR A 6 -8.95 7.74 17.68
CA TYR A 6 -8.14 7.40 16.52
C TYR A 6 -6.97 8.38 16.42
N LEU A 7 -6.01 8.20 17.34
CA LEU A 7 -4.62 8.37 16.94
C LEU A 7 -4.47 7.48 15.73
N LEU A 8 -4.16 8.09 14.59
CA LEU A 8 -3.62 7.44 13.41
C LEU A 8 -2.53 6.49 13.90
N THR A 9 -2.93 5.26 14.19
CA THR A 9 -2.00 4.20 14.48
C THR A 9 -1.73 3.69 13.08
N ILE A 10 -0.88 4.45 12.37
CA ILE A 10 0.11 3.82 11.54
C ILE A 10 0.84 2.87 12.50
N VAL A 11 0.27 1.67 12.70
CA VAL A 11 0.99 0.51 13.20
C VAL A 11 1.86 0.09 12.02
N ILE A 12 2.85 0.94 11.69
CA ILE A 12 4.13 0.43 11.28
C ILE A 12 4.66 -0.21 12.56
N LEU A 13 4.50 -1.53 12.61
CA LEU A 13 4.97 -2.40 13.68
C LEU A 13 6.34 -1.92 14.16
N LEU A 14 6.33 -1.34 15.36
CA LEU A 14 7.50 -1.24 16.20
C LEU A 14 7.83 -2.64 16.69
N SER A 15 8.78 -3.27 16.02
CA SER A 15 9.74 -4.14 16.68
C SER A 15 11.15 -3.61 16.36
N GLY A 16 11.58 -2.61 17.12
CA GLY A 16 12.97 -2.47 17.53
C GLY A 16 14.00 -1.85 16.58
N VAL A 17 13.66 -0.90 15.69
CA VAL A 17 14.69 -0.22 14.86
C VAL A 17 14.89 1.23 15.27
N LYS A 18 16.13 1.55 15.68
CA LYS A 18 16.60 2.92 15.95
C LYS A 18 16.60 3.71 14.64
N ALA A 19 15.98 4.88 14.66
CA ALA A 19 15.82 5.76 13.50
C ALA A 19 17.17 6.32 12.99
N PHE A 20 17.44 6.15 11.69
CA PHE A 20 18.42 6.92 10.91
C PHE A 20 17.76 7.43 9.62
N GLY A 21 17.16 8.62 9.68
CA GLY A 21 16.25 9.15 8.66
C GLY A 21 16.86 9.85 7.45
N GLN A 22 18.02 9.43 6.94
CA GLN A 22 18.59 10.06 5.73
C GLN A 22 19.32 9.12 4.76
N THR A 23 19.41 7.83 5.07
CA THR A 23 20.10 6.81 4.24
C THR A 23 19.15 5.85 3.50
N ASP A 24 17.83 6.00 3.62
CA ASP A 24 16.87 4.99 3.16
C ASP A 24 16.37 5.17 1.71
N SER A 25 16.30 6.38 1.15
CA SER A 25 15.83 6.57 -0.24
C SER A 25 16.77 5.91 -1.27
N MET A 26 18.08 6.00 -1.06
CA MET A 26 19.08 5.33 -1.89
C MET A 26 19.00 3.80 -1.77
N LYS A 27 18.66 3.27 -0.59
CA LYS A 27 18.50 1.82 -0.37
C LYS A 27 17.26 1.27 -1.06
N VAL A 28 16.12 1.99 -0.96
CA VAL A 28 14.88 1.63 -1.68
C VAL A 28 15.11 1.64 -3.18
N SER A 29 15.81 2.65 -3.71
CA SER A 29 16.16 2.73 -5.14
C SER A 29 17.08 1.60 -5.60
N LEU A 30 18.09 1.23 -4.80
CA LEU A 30 18.98 0.10 -5.11
C LEU A 30 18.23 -1.24 -5.12
N GLU A 31 17.35 -1.48 -4.14
CA GLU A 31 16.55 -2.71 -4.07
C GLU A 31 15.61 -2.85 -5.26
N GLN A 32 14.92 -1.77 -5.64
CA GLN A 32 14.08 -1.76 -6.84
C GLN A 32 14.89 -2.04 -8.10
N SER A 33 16.08 -1.44 -8.23
CA SER A 33 16.98 -1.67 -9.37
C SER A 33 17.46 -3.12 -9.44
N LEU A 34 17.89 -3.71 -8.32
CA LEU A 34 18.34 -5.10 -8.26
C LEU A 34 17.20 -6.08 -8.58
N LYS A 35 16.00 -5.84 -8.03
CA LYS A 35 14.79 -6.61 -8.36
C LYS A 35 14.46 -6.54 -9.84
N GLN A 36 14.42 -5.34 -10.43
CA GLN A 36 14.13 -5.14 -11.84
C GLN A 36 15.18 -5.81 -12.73
N SER A 37 16.46 -5.73 -12.36
CA SER A 37 17.55 -6.42 -13.06
C SER A 37 17.36 -7.94 -13.06
N LEU A 38 17.00 -8.53 -11.92
CA LEU A 38 16.72 -9.96 -11.83
C LEU A 38 15.51 -10.37 -12.68
N LEU A 39 14.39 -9.64 -12.55
CA LEU A 39 13.19 -9.90 -13.35
C LEU A 39 13.48 -9.80 -14.85
N LYS A 40 14.28 -8.82 -15.27
CA LYS A 40 14.69 -8.68 -16.67
C LYS A 40 15.59 -9.82 -17.12
N SER A 41 16.49 -10.30 -16.27
CA SER A 41 17.32 -11.47 -16.56
C SER A 41 16.50 -12.74 -16.75
N ILE A 42 15.48 -12.96 -15.90
CA ILE A 42 14.53 -14.06 -16.03
C ILE A 42 13.78 -13.96 -17.37
N GLU A 43 13.26 -12.78 -17.71
CA GLU A 43 12.53 -12.52 -18.96
C GLU A 43 13.41 -12.86 -20.18
N VAL A 44 14.61 -12.29 -20.26
CA VAL A 44 15.56 -12.50 -21.37
C VAL A 44 15.96 -13.97 -21.50
N LYS A 45 16.22 -14.66 -20.38
CA LYS A 45 16.55 -16.09 -20.40
C LYS A 45 15.37 -16.91 -20.93
N THR A 46 14.16 -16.57 -20.50
CA THR A 46 12.93 -17.25 -20.92
C THR A 46 12.69 -17.04 -22.41
N ASP A 47 12.77 -15.79 -22.90
CA ASP A 47 12.64 -15.43 -24.33
C ASP A 47 13.66 -16.18 -25.18
N SER A 48 14.94 -16.14 -24.79
CA SER A 48 16.01 -16.76 -25.57
C SER A 48 15.83 -18.27 -25.72
N LEU A 49 15.35 -18.97 -24.69
CA LEU A 49 15.10 -20.40 -24.76
C LEU A 49 13.83 -20.71 -25.56
N ASP A 50 12.81 -19.87 -25.44
CA ASP A 50 11.56 -20.00 -26.18
C ASP A 50 11.78 -19.84 -27.68
N ASP A 51 12.55 -18.81 -28.10
CA ASP A 51 12.93 -18.59 -29.50
C ASP A 51 13.72 -19.79 -30.09
N GLN A 52 14.63 -20.35 -29.30
CA GLN A 52 15.41 -21.53 -29.69
C GLN A 52 14.51 -22.76 -29.88
N LEU A 53 13.56 -22.99 -28.97
CA LEU A 53 12.63 -24.10 -29.03
C LEU A 53 11.61 -23.91 -30.16
N GLY A 54 11.11 -22.69 -30.39
CA GLY A 54 10.24 -22.35 -31.51
C GLY A 54 10.90 -22.59 -32.87
N THR A 55 12.17 -22.19 -33.01
CA THR A 55 12.97 -22.50 -34.21
C THR A 55 13.12 -24.01 -34.41
N LYS A 56 13.41 -24.76 -33.34
CA LYS A 56 13.52 -26.23 -33.40
C LYS A 56 12.20 -26.89 -33.79
N LEU A 57 11.08 -26.44 -33.23
CA LEU A 57 9.74 -26.95 -33.56
C LEU A 57 9.43 -26.71 -35.05
N THR A 58 9.81 -25.55 -35.58
CA THR A 58 9.61 -25.21 -37.00
C THR A 58 10.43 -26.14 -37.91
N ASP A 59 11.72 -26.37 -37.61
CA ASP A 59 12.56 -27.30 -38.37
C ASP A 59 12.05 -28.75 -38.29
N LEU A 60 11.59 -29.20 -37.13
CA LEU A 60 11.00 -30.53 -36.96
C LEU A 60 9.70 -30.69 -37.77
N ASP A 61 8.82 -29.69 -37.77
CA ASP A 61 7.59 -29.72 -38.56
C ASP A 61 7.89 -29.76 -40.07
N GLU A 62 8.81 -28.92 -40.54
CA GLU A 62 9.25 -28.93 -41.95
C GLU A 62 9.80 -30.30 -42.36
N ARG A 63 10.62 -30.93 -41.51
CA ARG A 63 11.14 -32.29 -41.76
C ARG A 63 10.03 -33.34 -41.79
N ILE A 64 9.06 -33.28 -40.89
CA ILE A 64 7.89 -34.17 -40.88
C ILE A 64 7.11 -34.01 -42.18
N GLN A 65 6.85 -32.77 -42.62
CA GLN A 65 6.13 -32.50 -43.88
C GLN A 65 6.88 -33.02 -45.11
N LEU A 66 8.19 -32.82 -45.18
CA LEU A 66 9.04 -33.35 -46.25
C LEU A 66 9.03 -34.88 -46.27
N LEU A 67 9.08 -35.51 -45.09
CA LEU A 67 9.03 -36.96 -44.94
C LEU A 67 7.66 -37.53 -45.33
N ASP A 68 6.57 -36.84 -44.98
CA ASP A 68 5.20 -37.20 -45.37
C ASP A 68 5.00 -37.12 -46.89
N LYS A 69 5.54 -36.09 -47.54
CA LYS A 69 5.57 -35.99 -49.00
C LYS A 69 6.38 -37.14 -49.62
N SER A 70 7.54 -37.46 -49.04
CA SER A 70 8.41 -38.55 -49.49
C SER A 70 7.74 -39.93 -49.33
N LEU A 71 7.00 -40.15 -48.24
CA LEU A 71 6.22 -41.36 -47.99
C LEU A 71 5.15 -41.58 -49.07
N SER A 72 4.44 -40.51 -49.47
CA SER A 72 3.42 -40.57 -50.52
C SER A 72 3.94 -40.99 -51.90
N GLN A 73 5.23 -40.77 -52.16
CA GLN A 73 5.91 -41.05 -53.42
C GLN A 73 6.70 -42.37 -53.41
N THR A 74 6.83 -43.01 -52.24
CA THR A 74 7.60 -44.24 -52.08
C THR A 74 6.77 -45.45 -52.47
N SER A 75 7.29 -46.33 -53.33
CA SER A 75 6.60 -47.56 -53.75
C SER A 75 7.03 -48.81 -52.99
N SER A 76 8.29 -48.86 -52.53
CA SER A 76 8.86 -50.00 -51.79
C SER A 76 8.33 -50.07 -50.35
N GLU A 77 7.79 -51.22 -49.95
CA GLU A 77 7.29 -51.44 -48.58
C GLU A 77 8.39 -51.35 -47.52
N ALA A 78 9.58 -51.89 -47.80
CA ALA A 78 10.71 -51.80 -46.88
C ALA A 78 11.12 -50.34 -46.61
N GLN A 79 11.18 -49.51 -47.67
CA GLN A 79 11.50 -48.08 -47.54
C GLN A 79 10.38 -47.29 -46.86
N LYS A 80 9.11 -47.69 -47.02
CA LYS A 80 7.99 -47.09 -46.28
C LYS A 80 8.12 -47.35 -44.78
N ILE A 81 8.48 -48.57 -44.38
CA ILE A 81 8.64 -48.93 -42.97
C ILE A 81 9.77 -48.09 -42.34
N GLU A 82 10.92 -47.97 -42.99
CA GLU A 82 12.03 -47.15 -42.49
C GLU A 82 11.64 -45.67 -42.31
N LYS A 83 10.98 -45.09 -43.31
CA LYS A 83 10.49 -43.70 -43.25
C LYS A 83 9.41 -43.49 -42.19
N LEU A 84 8.54 -44.47 -41.95
CA LEU A 84 7.56 -44.40 -40.87
C LEU A 84 8.23 -44.42 -39.49
N ILE A 85 9.29 -45.22 -39.30
CA ILE A 85 10.08 -45.21 -38.07
C ILE A 85 10.75 -43.85 -37.85
N GLU A 86 11.34 -43.28 -38.90
CA GLU A 86 11.93 -41.93 -38.85
C GLU A 86 10.87 -40.87 -38.50
N ARG A 87 9.67 -40.96 -39.08
CA ARG A 87 8.55 -40.07 -38.78
C ARG A 87 8.12 -40.14 -37.33
N VAL A 88 8.01 -41.35 -36.76
CA VAL A 88 7.67 -41.53 -35.34
C VAL A 88 8.71 -40.84 -34.46
N LYS A 89 10.00 -41.00 -34.75
CA LYS A 89 11.07 -40.32 -34.01
C LYS A 89 10.97 -38.80 -34.09
N LEU A 90 10.72 -38.25 -35.28
CA LEU A 90 10.54 -36.80 -35.45
C LEU A 90 9.34 -36.27 -34.67
N ILE A 91 8.24 -37.03 -34.62
CA ILE A 91 7.06 -36.67 -33.83
C ILE A 91 7.35 -36.74 -32.33
N GLU A 92 8.10 -37.75 -31.86
CA GLU A 92 8.53 -37.84 -30.47
C GLU A 92 9.43 -36.67 -30.08
N ASP A 93 10.39 -36.30 -30.94
CA ASP A 93 11.26 -35.14 -30.75
C ASP A 93 10.48 -33.82 -30.74
N PHE A 94 9.46 -33.70 -31.60
CA PHE A 94 8.56 -32.54 -31.65
C PHE A 94 7.77 -32.41 -30.35
N GLN A 95 7.11 -33.50 -29.91
CA GLN A 95 6.36 -33.52 -28.65
C GLN A 95 7.24 -33.24 -27.44
N GLN A 96 8.50 -33.68 -27.47
CA GLN A 96 9.43 -33.38 -26.39
C GLN A 96 9.83 -31.90 -26.38
N ALA A 97 10.11 -31.31 -27.56
CA ALA A 97 10.42 -29.89 -27.68
C ALA A 97 9.24 -29.00 -27.24
N GLU A 98 8.01 -29.37 -27.58
CA GLU A 98 6.79 -28.67 -27.15
C GLU A 98 6.65 -28.67 -25.62
N LYS A 99 6.82 -29.84 -24.98
CA LYS A 99 6.77 -29.94 -23.51
C LYS A 99 7.90 -29.16 -22.82
N ASP A 100 9.06 -29.04 -23.46
CA ASP A 100 10.20 -28.30 -22.93
C ASP A 100 10.01 -26.79 -23.07
N ALA A 101 9.33 -26.32 -24.12
CA ALA A 101 8.90 -24.93 -24.28
C ALA A 101 7.89 -24.56 -23.18
N GLU A 102 6.86 -25.39 -22.99
CA GLU A 102 5.87 -25.21 -21.92
C GLU A 102 6.54 -25.16 -20.53
N LEU A 103 7.48 -26.07 -20.25
CA LEU A 103 8.22 -26.05 -19.00
C LEU A 103 9.03 -24.76 -18.82
N ASN A 104 9.68 -24.27 -19.87
CA ASN A 104 10.46 -23.03 -19.83
C ASN A 104 9.56 -21.82 -19.48
N ILE A 105 8.39 -21.70 -20.12
CA ILE A 105 7.42 -20.63 -19.83
C ILE A 105 6.92 -20.70 -18.38
N TYR A 106 6.54 -21.87 -17.89
CA TYR A 106 6.09 -22.02 -16.50
C TYR A 106 7.19 -21.74 -15.49
N GLN A 107 8.44 -22.12 -15.77
CA GLN A 107 9.59 -21.77 -14.93
C GLN A 107 9.78 -20.25 -14.85
N GLY A 108 9.82 -19.56 -15.99
CA GLY A 108 10.01 -18.11 -16.04
C GLY A 108 8.86 -17.34 -15.37
N ASN A 109 7.61 -17.74 -15.62
CA ASN A 109 6.43 -17.13 -15.02
C ASN A 109 6.41 -17.32 -13.50
N TYR A 110 6.66 -18.53 -13.00
CA TYR A 110 6.61 -18.79 -11.56
C TYR A 110 7.82 -18.19 -10.82
N GLN A 111 9.00 -18.13 -11.46
CA GLN A 111 10.13 -17.34 -10.94
C GLN A 111 9.72 -15.88 -10.76
N SER A 112 9.14 -15.27 -11.79
CA SER A 112 8.67 -13.88 -11.73
C SER A 112 7.60 -13.67 -10.65
N ALA A 113 6.68 -14.63 -10.49
CA ALA A 113 5.68 -14.65 -9.43
C ALA A 113 6.31 -14.56 -8.04
N ILE A 114 7.17 -15.51 -7.71
CA ILE A 114 7.78 -15.61 -6.38
C ILE A 114 8.68 -14.42 -6.09
N ILE A 115 9.49 -13.96 -7.05
CA ILE A 115 10.35 -12.78 -6.86
C ILE A 115 9.50 -11.55 -6.53
N ASN A 116 8.37 -11.36 -7.21
CA ASN A 116 7.45 -10.27 -6.86
C ASN A 116 6.83 -10.47 -5.48
N LEU A 117 6.36 -11.67 -5.15
CA LEU A 117 5.79 -11.98 -3.84
C LEU A 117 6.77 -11.66 -2.72
N VAL A 118 7.98 -12.23 -2.73
CA VAL A 118 8.94 -12.01 -1.63
C VAL A 118 9.35 -10.54 -1.53
N SER A 119 9.46 -9.83 -2.66
CA SER A 119 9.80 -8.41 -2.67
C SER A 119 8.70 -7.50 -2.10
N MET A 120 7.42 -7.92 -2.15
CA MET A 120 6.31 -7.15 -1.58
C MET A 120 6.47 -6.92 -0.06
N GLU A 121 7.19 -7.77 0.67
CA GLU A 121 7.44 -7.56 2.11
C GLU A 121 8.12 -6.21 2.38
N ARG A 122 9.06 -5.83 1.51
CA ARG A 122 9.87 -4.63 1.61
C ARG A 122 9.07 -3.42 1.13
N GLU A 123 8.27 -3.59 0.09
CA GLU A 123 7.34 -2.57 -0.42
C GLU A 123 6.28 -2.22 0.66
N LEU A 124 5.80 -3.19 1.43
CA LEU A 124 4.85 -2.95 2.53
C LEU A 124 5.47 -2.22 3.74
N ARG A 125 6.79 -1.99 3.79
CA ARG A 125 7.47 -1.34 4.92
C ARG A 125 8.35 -0.12 4.52
N PRO A 126 7.85 0.92 3.87
CA PRO A 126 8.69 2.07 3.55
C PRO A 126 8.90 2.93 4.80
N LEU A 127 10.07 2.79 5.43
CA LEU A 127 10.48 3.62 6.57
C LEU A 127 10.49 5.13 6.24
N ILE A 128 10.69 5.48 4.97
CA ILE A 128 10.70 6.86 4.48
C ILE A 128 9.34 7.57 4.65
N LEU A 129 8.23 6.82 4.67
CA LEU A 129 6.89 7.40 4.83
C LEU A 129 6.56 7.77 6.26
N PHE A 130 7.17 7.12 7.23
CA PHE A 130 6.79 7.27 8.64
C PHE A 130 7.00 8.71 9.12
N SER A 131 8.16 9.30 8.84
CA SER A 131 8.48 10.66 9.29
C SER A 131 7.62 11.71 8.59
N ALA A 132 7.42 11.58 7.28
CA ALA A 132 6.63 12.51 6.49
C ALA A 132 5.14 12.46 6.90
N ALA A 133 4.57 11.26 7.04
CA ALA A 133 3.20 11.08 7.48
C ALA A 133 3.00 11.60 8.91
N ARG A 134 3.89 11.23 9.85
CA ARG A 134 3.82 11.70 11.23
C ARG A 134 3.85 13.22 11.30
N ASN A 135 4.79 13.86 10.62
CA ASN A 135 4.91 15.32 10.63
C ASN A 135 3.64 15.98 10.07
N PHE A 136 3.11 15.48 8.94
CA PHE A 136 1.89 15.99 8.35
C PHE A 136 0.68 15.86 9.29
N PHE A 137 0.38 14.65 9.79
CA PHE A 137 -0.78 14.42 10.64
C PHE A 137 -0.66 15.09 12.02
N GLN A 138 0.55 15.27 12.54
CA GLN A 138 0.75 16.07 13.76
C GLN A 138 0.41 17.54 13.52
N THR A 139 0.90 18.15 12.42
CA THR A 139 0.55 19.54 12.07
C THR A 139 -0.94 19.69 11.79
N LEU A 140 -1.54 18.76 11.03
CA LEU A 140 -2.96 18.72 10.71
C LEU A 140 -3.83 18.74 11.99
N ASN A 141 -3.52 17.86 12.94
CA ASN A 141 -4.26 17.77 14.20
C ASN A 141 -3.98 18.96 15.13
N ALA A 142 -2.76 19.52 15.11
CA ALA A 142 -2.42 20.69 15.92
C ALA A 142 -3.19 21.94 15.49
N ILE A 143 -3.52 22.09 14.20
CA ILE A 143 -4.36 23.21 13.71
C ILE A 143 -5.76 23.14 14.30
N GLY A 144 -6.37 21.95 14.39
CA GLY A 144 -7.70 21.77 14.99
C GLY A 144 -7.74 21.95 16.51
N ASN A 145 -6.59 22.08 17.18
CA ASN A 145 -6.51 22.15 18.63
C ASN A 145 -6.62 23.59 19.14
N PRO A 146 -7.71 23.98 19.82
CA PRO A 146 -7.91 25.35 20.28
C PRO A 146 -6.87 25.83 21.30
N THR A 147 -6.21 24.94 22.06
CA THR A 147 -5.19 25.35 23.04
C THR A 147 -3.88 25.80 22.41
N GLN A 148 -3.71 25.58 21.11
CA GLN A 148 -2.55 26.06 20.37
C GLN A 148 -2.65 27.55 20.03
N TYR A 149 -3.80 28.19 20.32
CA TYR A 149 -4.07 29.58 19.96
C TYR A 149 -3.91 30.50 21.19
N PRO A 150 -3.17 31.62 21.04
CA PRO A 150 -2.95 32.56 22.13
C PRO A 150 -4.26 33.05 22.76
N GLY A 151 -4.30 33.07 24.09
CA GLY A 151 -5.45 33.59 24.84
C GLY A 151 -6.63 32.62 24.99
N PHE A 152 -6.65 31.48 24.28
CA PHE A 152 -7.75 30.52 24.36
C PHE A 152 -7.90 29.93 25.76
N ASN A 153 -6.84 29.38 26.35
CA ASN A 153 -6.92 28.75 27.68
C ASN A 153 -7.40 29.73 28.76
N ASN A 154 -6.89 30.96 28.73
CA ASN A 154 -7.26 32.00 29.70
C ASN A 154 -8.73 32.40 29.54
N TRP A 155 -9.18 32.59 28.30
CA TRP A 155 -10.58 32.90 28.00
C TRP A 155 -11.50 31.73 28.38
N TYR A 156 -11.11 30.51 28.03
CA TYR A 156 -11.91 29.31 28.27
C TYR A 156 -12.13 29.05 29.76
N ASN A 157 -11.12 29.30 30.59
CA ASN A 157 -11.28 29.25 32.05
C ASN A 157 -12.33 30.25 32.55
N GLY A 158 -12.32 31.49 32.05
CA GLY A 158 -13.32 32.51 32.38
C GLY A 158 -14.74 32.12 31.93
N PHE A 159 -14.85 31.61 30.70
CA PHE A 159 -16.11 31.08 30.17
C PHE A 159 -16.65 29.92 31.01
N LYS A 160 -15.79 28.97 31.40
CA LYS A 160 -16.16 27.83 32.25
C LYS A 160 -16.67 28.29 33.62
N THR A 161 -15.99 29.24 34.25
CA THR A 161 -16.45 29.82 35.53
C THR A 161 -17.83 30.46 35.38
N TYR A 162 -18.03 31.27 34.33
CA TYR A 162 -19.35 31.87 34.05
C TYR A 162 -20.44 30.82 33.86
N VAL A 163 -20.18 29.77 33.07
CA VAL A 163 -21.13 28.67 32.85
C VAL A 163 -21.50 28.00 34.18
N GLU A 164 -20.51 27.70 35.03
CA GLU A 164 -20.74 27.05 36.33
C GLU A 164 -21.53 27.91 37.32
N GLU A 165 -21.27 29.21 37.36
CA GLU A 165 -21.96 30.15 38.24
C GLU A 165 -23.40 30.40 37.78
N ASN A 166 -23.67 30.41 36.47
CA ASN A 166 -24.94 30.82 35.89
C ASN A 166 -25.83 29.64 35.41
N LYS A 167 -25.35 28.39 35.49
CA LYS A 167 -26.11 27.21 35.03
C LYS A 167 -27.45 26.97 35.73
N LYS A 168 -27.62 27.47 36.95
CA LYS A 168 -28.89 27.36 37.71
C LYS A 168 -29.95 28.33 37.21
N GLU A 169 -29.53 29.43 36.59
CA GLU A 169 -30.40 30.53 36.16
C GLU A 169 -30.73 30.43 34.67
N ASN A 170 -29.91 29.71 33.89
CA ASN A 170 -30.12 29.51 32.45
C ASN A 170 -30.05 28.01 32.08
N PRO A 171 -31.19 27.38 31.70
CA PRO A 171 -31.23 25.97 31.29
C PRO A 171 -30.25 25.62 30.15
N SER A 172 -30.00 26.53 29.22
CA SER A 172 -29.03 26.34 28.14
C SER A 172 -27.59 26.26 28.66
N LEU A 173 -27.24 27.04 29.69
CA LEU A 173 -25.94 26.95 30.36
C LEU A 173 -25.79 25.68 31.19
N SER A 174 -26.88 25.11 31.71
CA SER A 174 -26.86 23.78 32.32
C SER A 174 -26.51 22.69 31.30
N VAL A 175 -27.00 22.79 30.06
CA VAL A 175 -26.61 21.87 28.99
C VAL A 175 -25.13 22.05 28.64
N VAL A 176 -24.65 23.29 28.54
CA VAL A 176 -23.22 23.60 28.28
C VAL A 176 -22.31 23.09 29.40
N SER A 177 -22.68 23.28 30.67
CA SER A 177 -21.95 22.76 31.84
C SER A 177 -21.81 21.24 31.78
N ASN A 178 -22.91 20.53 31.49
CA ASN A 178 -22.89 19.08 31.31
C ASN A 178 -22.00 18.67 30.14
N LEU A 179 -22.03 19.40 29.01
CA LEU A 179 -21.17 19.14 27.86
C LEU A 179 -19.69 19.32 28.20
N VAL A 180 -19.31 20.44 28.81
CA VAL A 180 -17.94 20.72 29.27
C VAL A 180 -17.44 19.65 30.25
N SER A 181 -18.32 19.14 31.12
CA SER A 181 -17.97 18.06 32.05
C SER A 181 -17.79 16.69 31.37
N LEU A 182 -18.57 16.41 30.30
CA LEU A 182 -18.54 15.15 29.55
C LEU A 182 -17.42 15.09 28.51
N THR A 183 -17.08 16.22 27.89
CA THR A 183 -16.03 16.31 26.87
C THR A 183 -14.63 16.46 27.45
N GLY A 184 -14.51 16.71 28.76
CA GLY A 184 -13.28 17.10 29.41
C GLY A 184 -12.81 18.49 28.97
N ASP A 185 -11.52 18.75 29.15
CA ASP A 185 -10.87 19.96 28.64
C ASP A 185 -10.97 19.97 27.10
N LEU A 186 -11.43 21.08 26.50
CA LEU A 186 -11.63 21.20 25.03
C LEU A 186 -10.33 20.93 24.23
N SER A 187 -9.20 20.89 24.95
CA SER A 187 -7.86 20.52 24.50
C SER A 187 -7.69 19.07 24.07
N ALA A 188 -8.60 18.16 24.45
CA ALA A 188 -8.48 16.73 24.21
C ALA A 188 -8.83 16.27 22.78
N GLY A 189 -9.07 17.20 21.84
CA GLY A 189 -9.40 16.86 20.45
C GLY A 189 -10.80 16.24 20.28
N THR A 190 -11.66 16.35 21.29
CA THR A 190 -13.05 15.91 21.23
C THR A 190 -13.79 16.77 20.20
N PRO A 191 -14.44 16.20 19.16
CA PRO A 191 -15.19 16.99 18.20
C PRO A 191 -16.26 17.80 18.92
N ILE A 192 -16.06 19.11 19.00
CA ILE A 192 -17.02 20.09 19.52
C ILE A 192 -18.22 20.21 18.54
N PHE A 193 -18.05 19.69 17.32
CA PHE A 193 -18.93 19.89 16.19
C PHE A 193 -19.76 18.64 15.92
N GLY A 194 -21.08 18.83 16.01
CA GLY A 194 -22.13 17.81 16.04
C GLY A 194 -23.40 18.39 16.67
N THR A 195 -24.32 17.56 17.17
CA THR A 195 -25.60 17.99 17.79
C THR A 195 -25.45 18.93 19.00
N PHE A 196 -24.24 19.09 19.54
CA PHE A 196 -23.95 19.86 20.75
C PHE A 196 -23.29 21.22 20.49
N SER A 197 -22.86 21.52 19.26
CA SER A 197 -22.21 22.79 18.92
C SER A 197 -23.13 24.00 19.13
N GLN A 198 -24.43 23.84 18.85
CA GLN A 198 -25.42 24.88 19.03
C GLN A 198 -25.55 25.33 20.50
N ALA A 199 -25.56 24.38 21.44
CA ALA A 199 -25.62 24.71 22.86
C ALA A 199 -24.35 25.46 23.31
N LEU A 200 -23.17 25.01 22.85
CA LEU A 200 -21.90 25.68 23.17
C LEU A 200 -21.86 27.11 22.60
N PHE A 201 -22.22 27.31 21.33
CA PHE A 201 -22.26 28.64 20.71
C PHE A 201 -23.27 29.56 21.40
N MET A 202 -24.46 29.05 21.74
CA MET A 202 -25.43 29.81 22.54
C MET A 202 -24.86 30.18 23.91
N GLY A 203 -24.13 29.28 24.57
CA GLY A 203 -23.46 29.57 25.83
C GLY A 203 -22.41 30.69 25.67
N MET A 204 -21.60 30.62 24.61
CA MET A 204 -20.59 31.62 24.31
C MET A 204 -21.22 32.98 23.95
N SER A 205 -22.31 33.02 23.17
CA SER A 205 -23.05 34.25 22.89
C SER A 205 -23.64 34.86 24.16
N ASN A 206 -24.28 34.05 25.02
CA ASN A 206 -24.78 34.51 26.32
C ASN A 206 -23.65 35.07 27.19
N TYR A 207 -22.47 34.44 27.19
CA TYR A 207 -21.31 34.96 27.90
C TYR A 207 -20.89 36.33 27.36
N ILE A 208 -20.77 36.48 26.03
CA ILE A 208 -20.42 37.75 25.37
C ILE A 208 -21.44 38.86 25.66
N ASP A 209 -22.73 38.53 25.67
CA ASP A 209 -23.81 39.48 25.86
C ASP A 209 -23.91 39.98 27.31
N ASN A 210 -23.55 39.14 28.28
CA ASN A 210 -23.54 39.49 29.71
C ASN A 210 -22.27 40.24 30.15
N LEU A 211 -21.26 40.40 29.28
CA LEU A 211 -20.10 41.23 29.57
C LEU A 211 -20.49 42.72 29.58
N GLY A 212 -20.20 43.40 30.70
CA GLY A 212 -20.57 44.79 30.92
C GLY A 212 -19.75 45.79 30.10
N LYS A 213 -20.19 47.07 30.08
CA LYS A 213 -19.49 48.16 29.37
C LYS A 213 -18.03 48.38 29.81
N ARG A 214 -17.67 47.94 31.02
CA ARG A 214 -16.30 48.04 31.58
C ARG A 214 -15.36 46.94 31.07
N ASP A 215 -15.91 45.86 30.52
CA ASP A 215 -15.15 44.67 30.09
C ASP A 215 -14.91 44.64 28.59
N LYS A 216 -14.81 45.81 27.94
CA LYS A 216 -14.71 45.95 26.48
C LYS A 216 -13.63 45.03 25.87
N LYS A 217 -12.46 44.93 26.51
CA LYS A 217 -11.35 44.07 26.06
C LYS A 217 -11.69 42.58 26.15
N LEU A 218 -12.37 42.15 27.22
CA LEU A 218 -12.80 40.76 27.39
C LEU A 218 -13.93 40.42 26.41
N LYS A 219 -14.80 41.39 26.09
CA LYS A 219 -15.83 41.24 25.07
C LYS A 219 -15.24 41.06 23.68
N GLU A 220 -14.26 41.89 23.30
CA GLU A 220 -13.50 41.74 22.06
C GLU A 220 -12.75 40.40 22.00
N GLN A 221 -12.08 40.01 23.09
CA GLN A 221 -11.41 38.71 23.18
C GLN A 221 -12.40 37.54 23.04
N SER A 222 -13.58 37.64 23.66
CA SER A 222 -14.60 36.60 23.59
C SER A 222 -15.20 36.46 22.19
N GLN A 223 -15.37 37.58 21.49
CA GLN A 223 -15.76 37.58 20.08
C GLN A 223 -14.71 36.88 19.21
N GLN A 224 -13.41 37.17 19.42
CA GLN A 224 -12.33 36.49 18.71
C GLN A 224 -12.27 34.99 19.01
N MET A 225 -12.53 34.58 20.24
CA MET A 225 -12.57 33.15 20.59
C MET A 225 -13.81 32.45 20.02
N PHE A 226 -14.94 33.16 19.88
CA PHE A 226 -16.11 32.66 19.17
C PHE A 226 -15.82 32.39 17.69
N GLU A 227 -15.21 33.37 17.01
CA GLU A 227 -14.78 33.22 15.60
C GLU A 227 -13.78 32.07 15.46
N LEU A 228 -12.78 31.99 16.34
CA LEU A 228 -11.80 30.90 16.35
C LEU A 228 -12.47 29.53 16.51
N VAL A 229 -13.36 29.35 17.51
CA VAL A 229 -14.02 28.07 17.74
C VAL A 229 -14.87 27.68 16.53
N ALA A 230 -15.57 28.63 15.91
CA ALA A 230 -16.32 28.39 14.67
C ALA A 230 -15.43 27.94 13.51
N GLU A 231 -14.31 28.63 13.26
CA GLU A 231 -13.33 28.25 12.23
C GLU A 231 -12.75 26.86 12.49
N LEU A 232 -12.29 26.58 13.72
CA LEU A 232 -11.74 25.28 14.11
C LEU A 232 -12.73 24.14 13.93
N GLY A 233 -14.02 24.42 14.12
CA GLY A 233 -15.06 23.46 13.93
C GLY A 233 -15.37 23.09 12.51
N ALA A 234 -15.50 24.10 11.66
CA ALA A 234 -15.62 23.89 10.22
C ALA A 234 -14.41 23.12 9.71
N TYR A 235 -13.19 23.51 10.12
CA TYR A 235 -11.95 22.83 9.78
C TYR A 235 -11.95 21.37 10.21
N THR A 236 -12.30 21.10 11.47
CA THR A 236 -12.31 19.74 12.02
C THR A 236 -13.36 18.87 11.33
N ASN A 237 -14.54 19.43 11.02
CA ASN A 237 -15.58 18.71 10.28
C ASN A 237 -15.08 18.32 8.87
N ASP A 238 -14.53 19.27 8.12
CA ASP A 238 -14.02 19.00 6.76
C ASP A 238 -12.83 18.03 6.78
N LYS A 239 -11.93 18.17 7.77
CA LYS A 239 -10.83 17.24 7.99
C LYS A 239 -11.34 15.82 8.25
N ASN A 240 -12.34 15.68 9.11
CA ASN A 240 -12.91 14.37 9.45
C ASN A 240 -13.56 13.71 8.24
N LEU A 241 -14.20 14.48 7.33
CA LEU A 241 -14.75 13.94 6.08
C LEU A 241 -13.67 13.37 5.14
N ILE A 242 -12.44 13.90 5.19
CA ILE A 242 -11.30 13.32 4.48
C ILE A 242 -10.79 12.08 5.22
N GLU A 243 -10.82 12.12 6.56
CA GLU A 243 -10.29 11.03 7.39
C GLU A 243 -11.16 9.77 7.43
N THR A 244 -12.45 9.83 7.11
CA THR A 244 -13.32 8.64 7.08
C THR A 244 -12.86 7.57 6.08
N GLU A 245 -12.18 7.96 5.02
CA GLU A 245 -11.65 7.02 4.02
C GLU A 245 -10.48 6.18 4.58
N TRP A 246 -9.76 6.68 5.58
CA TRP A 246 -8.63 5.96 6.17
C TRP A 246 -9.05 4.67 6.86
N GLU A 247 -10.24 4.61 7.48
CA GLU A 247 -10.72 3.38 8.13
C GLU A 247 -10.90 2.23 7.13
N ALA A 248 -11.42 2.54 5.94
CA ALA A 248 -11.58 1.56 4.87
C ALA A 248 -10.22 1.13 4.29
N ILE A 249 -9.32 2.09 4.06
CA ILE A 249 -7.95 1.81 3.60
C ILE A 249 -7.19 0.95 4.61
N ASP A 250 -7.26 1.25 5.90
CA ASP A 250 -6.58 0.51 6.96
C ASP A 250 -7.09 -0.93 7.04
N THR A 251 -8.41 -1.13 6.93
CA THR A 251 -9.01 -2.47 6.91
C THR A 251 -8.49 -3.29 5.73
N GLU A 252 -8.49 -2.73 4.53
CA GLU A 252 -8.00 -3.42 3.33
C GLU A 252 -6.49 -3.68 3.36
N LEU A 253 -5.70 -2.79 3.97
CA LEU A 253 -4.27 -3.01 4.17
C LEU A 253 -4.00 -4.19 5.10
N GLU A 254 -4.74 -4.33 6.19
CA GLU A 254 -4.61 -5.49 7.09
C GLU A 254 -5.03 -6.78 6.40
N GLU A 255 -6.14 -6.78 5.65
CA GLU A 255 -6.54 -7.92 4.82
C GLU A 255 -5.46 -8.29 3.80
N LEU A 256 -4.86 -7.30 3.12
CA LEU A 256 -3.78 -7.53 2.17
C LEU A 256 -2.55 -8.14 2.85
N LYS A 257 -2.18 -7.70 4.06
CA LYS A 257 -1.06 -8.26 4.83
C LYS A 257 -1.30 -9.71 5.20
N GLU A 258 -2.52 -10.05 5.63
CA GLU A 258 -2.89 -11.43 5.96
C GLU A 258 -2.83 -12.32 4.72
N LEU A 259 -3.43 -11.88 3.61
CA LEU A 259 -3.40 -12.62 2.34
C LEU A 259 -1.98 -12.79 1.81
N TYR A 260 -1.15 -11.76 1.93
CA TYR A 260 0.27 -11.81 1.60
C TYR A 260 1.01 -12.86 2.43
N ALA A 261 0.85 -12.84 3.76
CA ALA A 261 1.52 -13.78 4.65
C ALA A 261 1.10 -15.23 4.39
N GLN A 262 -0.19 -15.46 4.10
CA GLN A 262 -0.72 -16.77 3.72
C GLN A 262 -0.12 -17.25 2.39
N ASN A 263 -0.07 -16.38 1.37
CA ASN A 263 0.51 -16.69 0.06
C ASN A 263 2.00 -17.00 0.17
N LEU A 264 2.74 -16.20 0.94
CA LEU A 264 4.16 -16.43 1.19
C LEU A 264 4.40 -17.79 1.84
N ASP A 265 3.70 -18.10 2.95
CA ASP A 265 3.87 -19.36 3.67
C ASP A 265 3.53 -20.58 2.79
N LYS A 266 2.44 -20.50 2.03
CA LYS A 266 2.01 -21.53 1.08
C LYS A 266 3.07 -21.77 -0.01
N ASN A 267 3.60 -20.70 -0.60
CA ASN A 267 4.60 -20.82 -1.67
C ASN A 267 5.96 -21.29 -1.15
N LEU A 268 6.40 -20.84 0.03
CA LEU A 268 7.60 -21.37 0.68
C LEU A 268 7.49 -22.89 0.91
N LYS A 269 6.33 -23.38 1.37
CA LYS A 269 6.06 -24.81 1.52
C LYS A 269 6.09 -25.56 0.20
N ILE A 270 5.49 -25.02 -0.86
CA ILE A 270 5.55 -25.60 -2.22
C ILE A 270 7.00 -25.73 -2.69
N LEU A 271 7.83 -24.73 -2.41
CA LEU A 271 9.26 -24.72 -2.76
C LEU A 271 10.13 -25.55 -1.83
N GLY A 272 9.61 -26.02 -0.69
CA GLY A 272 10.37 -26.75 0.31
C GLY A 272 11.36 -25.87 1.10
N ILE A 273 11.07 -24.57 1.22
CA ILE A 273 11.90 -23.59 1.93
C ILE A 273 11.37 -23.45 3.36
N ASP A 274 12.26 -23.55 4.35
CA ASP A 274 11.90 -23.28 5.73
C ASP A 274 11.66 -21.78 5.93
N LYS A 275 10.57 -21.43 6.63
CA LYS A 275 10.20 -20.02 6.83
C LYS A 275 11.27 -19.25 7.62
N LYS A 276 11.91 -19.86 8.61
CA LYS A 276 12.95 -19.18 9.40
C LYS A 276 14.23 -18.99 8.60
N GLU A 277 14.54 -19.93 7.71
CA GLU A 277 15.62 -19.77 6.75
C GLU A 277 15.35 -18.58 5.83
N PHE A 278 14.17 -18.52 5.22
CA PHE A 278 13.75 -17.39 4.40
C PHE A 278 13.84 -16.06 5.16
N GLU A 279 13.29 -16.01 6.38
CA GLU A 279 13.33 -14.81 7.21
C GLU A 279 14.76 -14.37 7.53
N ARG A 280 15.66 -15.30 7.79
CA ARG A 280 17.07 -15.01 8.07
C ARG A 280 17.82 -14.53 6.83
N SER A 281 17.67 -15.23 5.71
CA SER A 281 18.45 -15.00 4.48
C SER A 281 17.90 -13.86 3.62
N TYR A 282 16.64 -13.45 3.82
CA TYR A 282 16.00 -12.41 3.03
C TYR A 282 15.30 -11.34 3.87
N SER A 283 14.28 -11.68 4.65
CA SER A 283 13.41 -10.68 5.31
C SER A 283 14.14 -9.80 6.31
N ASN A 284 15.00 -10.40 7.13
CA ASN A 284 15.79 -9.76 8.18
C ASN A 284 17.23 -9.45 7.75
N GLU A 285 17.62 -9.87 6.55
CA GLU A 285 18.93 -9.52 6.00
C GLU A 285 18.95 -8.02 5.65
N ASN A 286 20.04 -7.34 6.00
CA ASN A 286 20.19 -5.90 5.80
C ASN A 286 20.98 -5.57 4.53
N ASP A 287 21.91 -6.43 4.11
CA ASP A 287 22.72 -6.27 2.91
C ASP A 287 21.91 -6.54 1.64
N ALA A 288 21.83 -5.55 0.75
CA ALA A 288 21.08 -5.66 -0.49
C ALA A 288 21.68 -6.68 -1.47
N ASN A 289 23.01 -6.86 -1.46
CA ASN A 289 23.69 -7.81 -2.32
C ASN A 289 23.42 -9.24 -1.84
N GLN A 290 23.49 -9.50 -0.52
CA GLN A 290 23.17 -10.83 0.02
C GLN A 290 21.72 -11.22 -0.25
N ARG A 291 20.79 -10.27 -0.11
CA ARG A 291 19.40 -10.50 -0.53
C ARG A 291 19.29 -10.81 -2.02
N TYR A 292 20.03 -10.10 -2.88
CA TYR A 292 20.03 -10.35 -4.32
C TYR A 292 20.62 -11.73 -4.68
N GLU A 293 21.69 -12.16 -4.00
CA GLU A 293 22.25 -13.51 -4.11
C GLU A 293 21.20 -14.55 -3.73
N TYR A 294 20.51 -14.36 -2.60
CA TYR A 294 19.42 -15.25 -2.18
C TYR A 294 18.28 -15.29 -3.21
N LEU A 295 17.88 -14.15 -3.78
CA LEU A 295 16.87 -14.11 -4.85
C LEU A 295 17.32 -14.90 -6.09
N ASN A 296 18.60 -14.84 -6.45
CA ASN A 296 19.14 -15.66 -7.54
C ASN A 296 19.10 -17.15 -7.20
N GLU A 297 19.50 -17.55 -5.99
CA GLU A 297 19.39 -18.94 -5.54
C GLU A 297 17.94 -19.43 -5.58
N LEU A 298 17.01 -18.58 -5.16
CA LEU A 298 15.58 -18.85 -5.19
C LEU A 298 15.09 -19.14 -6.62
N THR A 299 15.60 -18.43 -7.64
CA THR A 299 15.24 -18.74 -9.04
C THR A 299 15.63 -20.18 -9.43
N ASN A 300 16.76 -20.68 -8.96
CA ASN A 300 17.22 -22.05 -9.23
C ASN A 300 16.36 -23.09 -8.50
N ILE A 301 16.01 -22.82 -7.24
CA ILE A 301 15.10 -23.67 -6.45
C ILE A 301 13.75 -23.79 -7.16
N ILE A 302 13.19 -22.67 -7.61
CA ILE A 302 11.92 -22.62 -8.33
C ILE A 302 11.98 -23.44 -9.61
N ALA A 303 13.00 -23.23 -10.45
CA ALA A 303 13.15 -23.97 -11.71
C ALA A 303 13.20 -25.48 -11.48
N LYS A 304 13.97 -25.91 -10.47
CA LYS A 304 14.07 -27.32 -10.08
C LYS A 304 12.73 -27.87 -9.58
N ARG A 305 11.99 -27.10 -8.78
CA ARG A 305 10.70 -27.53 -8.24
C ARG A 305 9.66 -27.73 -9.34
N VAL A 306 9.54 -26.77 -10.28
CA VAL A 306 8.62 -26.89 -11.43
C VAL A 306 8.94 -28.11 -12.27
N LYS A 307 10.23 -28.34 -12.57
CA LYS A 307 10.67 -29.54 -13.29
C LYS A 307 10.32 -30.83 -12.56
N THR A 308 10.60 -30.89 -11.25
CA THR A 308 10.31 -32.06 -10.41
C THR A 308 8.80 -32.35 -10.38
N GLU A 309 7.98 -31.31 -10.26
CA GLU A 309 6.51 -31.47 -10.25
C GLU A 309 6.00 -32.01 -11.60
N ARG A 310 6.57 -31.57 -12.74
CA ARG A 310 6.27 -32.15 -14.06
C ARG A 310 6.64 -33.64 -14.13
N GLU A 311 7.75 -34.05 -13.55
CA GLU A 311 8.19 -35.45 -13.56
C GLU A 311 7.30 -36.34 -12.67
N VAL A 312 6.90 -35.85 -11.50
CA VAL A 312 6.12 -36.63 -10.51
C VAL A 312 4.60 -36.57 -10.78
N ASN A 313 4.11 -35.49 -11.39
CA ASN A 313 2.69 -35.22 -11.62
C ASN A 313 2.43 -34.73 -13.06
N ALA A 314 2.90 -35.49 -14.06
CA ALA A 314 2.94 -35.08 -15.46
C ALA A 314 1.60 -34.60 -16.08
N LYS A 315 0.45 -35.00 -15.52
CA LYS A 315 -0.87 -34.56 -16.02
C LYS A 315 -1.35 -33.25 -15.43
N ASN A 316 -1.06 -32.97 -14.15
CA ASN A 316 -1.67 -31.87 -13.40
C ASN A 316 -0.65 -30.89 -12.79
N TRP A 317 0.65 -31.06 -13.07
CA TRP A 317 1.72 -30.24 -12.49
C TRP A 317 1.52 -28.72 -12.67
N LYS A 318 0.90 -28.31 -13.77
CA LYS A 318 0.60 -26.90 -14.07
C LYS A 318 -0.33 -26.26 -13.03
N ASN A 319 -1.33 -27.00 -12.56
CA ASN A 319 -2.33 -26.49 -11.61
C ASN A 319 -1.69 -26.10 -10.26
N THR A 320 -0.60 -26.79 -9.89
CA THR A 320 0.17 -26.50 -8.67
C THR A 320 0.75 -25.09 -8.68
N PHE A 321 1.08 -24.54 -9.85
CA PHE A 321 1.71 -23.22 -9.98
C PHE A 321 0.75 -22.15 -10.50
N TYR A 322 -0.18 -22.52 -11.39
CA TYR A 322 -1.12 -21.57 -12.01
C TYR A 322 -1.94 -20.79 -10.99
N ASN A 323 -2.53 -21.48 -10.00
CA ASN A 323 -3.35 -20.84 -8.98
C ASN A 323 -2.51 -19.89 -8.10
N GLU A 324 -1.30 -20.30 -7.73
CA GLU A 324 -0.39 -19.46 -6.95
C GLU A 324 0.01 -18.19 -7.72
N MET A 325 0.32 -18.34 -9.01
CA MET A 325 0.63 -17.22 -9.89
C MET A 325 -0.55 -16.24 -9.97
N ALA A 326 -1.77 -16.75 -10.13
CA ALA A 326 -2.98 -15.92 -10.16
C ALA A 326 -3.23 -15.19 -8.82
N GLU A 327 -3.04 -15.88 -7.69
CA GLU A 327 -3.17 -15.29 -6.35
C GLU A 327 -2.14 -14.16 -6.15
N ILE A 328 -0.88 -14.38 -6.54
CA ILE A 328 0.20 -13.37 -6.46
C ILE A 328 -0.08 -12.15 -7.37
N GLN A 329 -0.58 -12.39 -8.58
CA GLN A 329 -0.97 -11.31 -9.50
C GLN A 329 -2.11 -10.47 -8.90
N SER A 330 -3.12 -11.14 -8.32
CA SER A 330 -4.24 -10.48 -7.65
C SER A 330 -3.76 -9.63 -6.46
N LEU A 331 -2.84 -10.15 -5.64
CA LEU A 331 -2.23 -9.41 -4.53
C LEU A 331 -1.54 -8.12 -5.02
N LYS A 332 -0.77 -8.20 -6.11
CA LYS A 332 -0.08 -7.05 -6.67
C LYS A 332 -1.05 -5.99 -7.23
N ILE A 333 -2.14 -6.42 -7.87
CA ILE A 333 -3.21 -5.51 -8.33
C ILE A 333 -3.89 -4.83 -7.15
N ARG A 334 -4.25 -5.58 -6.10
CA ARG A 334 -4.87 -5.03 -4.88
C ARG A 334 -3.95 -4.02 -4.20
N PHE A 335 -2.67 -4.33 -4.08
CA PHE A 335 -1.67 -3.40 -3.54
C PHE A 335 -1.58 -2.11 -4.37
N GLY A 336 -1.55 -2.23 -5.71
CA GLY A 336 -1.63 -1.08 -6.62
C GLY A 336 -2.90 -0.25 -6.43
N GLY A 337 -4.06 -0.88 -6.27
CA GLY A 337 -5.33 -0.21 -6.02
C GLY A 337 -5.37 0.54 -4.68
N ILE A 338 -4.89 -0.09 -3.61
CA ILE A 338 -4.81 0.54 -2.28
C ILE A 338 -3.83 1.72 -2.30
N THR A 339 -2.64 1.55 -2.88
CA THR A 339 -1.65 2.63 -2.97
C THR A 339 -2.16 3.80 -3.82
N PHE A 340 -2.93 3.53 -4.87
CA PHE A 340 -3.62 4.57 -5.65
C PHE A 340 -4.63 5.35 -4.79
N ARG A 341 -5.50 4.65 -4.06
CA ARG A 341 -6.48 5.29 -3.15
C ARG A 341 -5.82 6.11 -2.05
N ILE A 342 -4.69 5.64 -1.50
CA ILE A 342 -3.90 6.40 -0.53
C ILE A 342 -3.41 7.71 -1.15
N SER A 343 -2.84 7.67 -2.37
CA SER A 343 -2.38 8.87 -3.08
C SER A 343 -3.52 9.85 -3.36
N GLU A 344 -4.67 9.36 -3.79
CA GLU A 344 -5.88 10.18 -3.97
C GLU A 344 -6.33 10.81 -2.66
N ASN A 345 -6.35 10.05 -1.57
CA ASN A 345 -6.79 10.55 -0.26
C ASN A 345 -5.83 11.60 0.32
N ILE A 346 -4.51 11.40 0.17
CA ILE A 346 -3.49 12.41 0.50
C ILE A 346 -3.76 13.68 -0.32
N SER A 347 -4.13 13.55 -1.59
CA SER A 347 -4.39 14.69 -2.46
C SER A 347 -5.61 15.52 -2.06
N LYS A 348 -6.62 14.92 -1.41
CA LYS A 348 -7.81 15.65 -0.91
C LYS A 348 -7.45 16.74 0.10
N TYR A 349 -6.35 16.61 0.85
CA TYR A 349 -5.91 17.64 1.80
C TYR A 349 -5.51 18.96 1.13
N ASN A 350 -5.20 18.98 -0.17
CA ASN A 350 -5.03 20.24 -0.91
C ASN A 350 -6.30 21.10 -0.83
N GLY A 351 -7.48 20.49 -1.02
CA GLY A 351 -8.75 21.21 -0.97
C GLY A 351 -9.04 21.79 0.41
N LEU A 352 -8.66 21.07 1.48
CA LEU A 352 -8.75 21.56 2.84
C LEU A 352 -7.84 22.78 3.06
N ILE A 353 -6.59 22.70 2.63
CA ILE A 353 -5.59 23.77 2.78
C ILE A 353 -6.05 25.03 2.05
N GLU A 354 -6.43 24.90 0.78
CA GLU A 354 -6.87 26.04 -0.04
C GLU A 354 -8.12 26.73 0.52
N LYS A 355 -9.07 25.94 1.06
CA LYS A 355 -10.28 26.50 1.70
C LYS A 355 -9.96 27.39 2.91
N TYR A 356 -8.94 27.05 3.70
CA TYR A 356 -8.64 27.72 4.96
C TYR A 356 -7.43 28.66 4.91
N LYS A 357 -6.78 28.80 3.76
CA LYS A 357 -5.56 29.62 3.58
C LYS A 357 -5.76 31.09 3.95
N GLU A 358 -6.92 31.63 3.61
CA GLU A 358 -7.33 33.02 3.90
C GLU A 358 -8.12 33.16 5.21
N ALA A 359 -8.29 32.07 5.99
CA ALA A 359 -9.02 32.12 7.25
C ALA A 359 -8.27 32.98 8.29
N LYS A 360 -9.01 33.77 9.05
CA LYS A 360 -8.45 34.81 9.93
C LYS A 360 -7.54 34.22 11.00
N HIS A 361 -7.95 33.11 11.63
CA HIS A 361 -7.21 32.54 12.75
C HIS A 361 -6.29 31.40 12.32
N ILE A 362 -6.76 30.52 11.44
CA ILE A 362 -6.03 29.31 11.07
C ILE A 362 -5.21 29.43 9.77
N GLY A 363 -5.49 30.41 8.92
CA GLY A 363 -4.80 30.65 7.64
C GLY A 363 -3.27 30.75 7.75
N PRO A 364 -2.70 31.46 8.72
CA PRO A 364 -1.24 31.53 8.88
C PRO A 364 -0.54 30.18 9.09
N ARG A 365 -1.27 29.14 9.52
CA ARG A 365 -0.73 27.78 9.71
C ARG A 365 -0.85 26.90 8.46
N MET A 366 -1.61 27.32 7.45
CA MET A 366 -1.85 26.52 6.24
C MET A 366 -0.60 26.36 5.38
N ASN A 367 0.29 27.36 5.35
CA ASN A 367 1.54 27.26 4.58
C ASN A 367 2.50 26.19 5.12
N ASP A 368 2.59 26.03 6.45
CA ASP A 368 3.37 24.93 7.05
C ASP A 368 2.72 23.59 6.74
N LEU A 369 1.39 23.48 6.89
CA LEU A 369 0.65 22.27 6.54
C LEU A 369 0.82 21.88 5.06
N GLU A 370 0.79 22.85 4.14
CA GLU A 370 1.04 22.66 2.70
C GLU A 370 2.44 22.12 2.45
N THR A 371 3.44 22.70 3.11
CA THR A 371 4.82 22.21 3.03
C THR A 371 4.93 20.77 3.52
N LYS A 372 4.28 20.41 4.65
CA LYS A 372 4.26 19.03 5.16
C LYS A 372 3.51 18.08 4.23
N LEU A 373 2.42 18.52 3.61
CA LEU A 373 1.65 17.73 2.65
C LEU A 373 2.48 17.43 1.40
N ASN A 374 3.17 18.42 0.85
CA ASN A 374 4.04 18.23 -0.32
C ASN A 374 5.19 17.26 -0.02
N ASN A 375 5.76 17.32 1.18
CA ASN A 375 6.75 16.34 1.63
C ASN A 375 6.17 14.93 1.75
N LEU A 376 4.94 14.78 2.29
CA LEU A 376 4.25 13.50 2.36
C LEU A 376 3.99 12.93 0.96
N LYS A 377 3.46 13.74 0.04
CA LYS A 377 3.22 13.35 -1.35
C LYS A 377 4.50 12.89 -2.04
N SER A 378 5.55 13.70 -1.97
CA SER A 378 6.84 13.37 -2.58
C SER A 378 7.43 12.08 -2.00
N ALA A 379 7.37 11.90 -0.67
CA ALA A 379 7.83 10.66 -0.04
C ALA A 379 7.00 9.44 -0.47
N PHE A 380 5.68 9.62 -0.64
CA PHE A 380 4.78 8.57 -1.11
C PHE A 380 5.04 8.19 -2.56
N ASP A 381 5.12 9.16 -3.46
CA ASP A 381 5.37 8.94 -4.89
C ASP A 381 6.78 8.35 -5.14
N THR A 382 7.74 8.66 -4.26
CA THR A 382 9.08 8.04 -4.30
C THR A 382 9.04 6.57 -3.84
N ALA A 383 8.24 6.27 -2.82
CA ALA A 383 8.15 4.91 -2.28
C ALA A 383 7.26 4.00 -3.14
N PHE A 384 6.23 4.56 -3.77
CA PHE A 384 5.18 3.82 -4.43
C PHE A 384 4.85 4.40 -5.80
N ASN A 385 4.78 3.50 -6.79
CA ASN A 385 4.26 3.80 -8.11
C ASN A 385 3.02 2.92 -8.39
N PRO A 386 1.81 3.37 -8.01
CA PRO A 386 0.58 2.57 -8.12
C PRO A 386 0.33 2.02 -9.53
N LEU A 387 0.55 2.85 -10.56
CA LEU A 387 0.34 2.46 -11.95
C LEU A 387 1.35 1.41 -12.42
N GLU A 388 2.61 1.48 -11.95
CA GLU A 388 3.61 0.46 -12.26
C GLU A 388 3.26 -0.88 -11.63
N TYR A 389 2.73 -0.91 -10.39
CA TYR A 389 2.27 -2.16 -9.78
C TYR A 389 1.17 -2.84 -10.60
N ILE A 390 0.16 -2.08 -11.03
CA ILE A 390 -0.96 -2.58 -11.83
C ILE A 390 -0.47 -3.04 -13.22
N ASN A 391 0.31 -2.21 -13.90
CA ASN A 391 0.82 -2.52 -15.24
C ASN A 391 1.75 -3.74 -15.23
N ALA A 392 2.64 -3.83 -14.23
CA ALA A 392 3.55 -4.96 -14.08
C ALA A 392 2.81 -6.24 -13.69
N ALA A 393 1.68 -6.15 -12.96
CA ALA A 393 0.84 -7.32 -12.69
C ALA A 393 0.13 -7.81 -13.96
N ASN A 394 -0.37 -6.90 -14.80
CA ASN A 394 -1.06 -7.28 -16.05
C ASN A 394 -0.14 -7.91 -17.09
N LYS A 395 1.16 -7.60 -17.06
CA LYS A 395 2.19 -8.14 -17.96
C LYS A 395 3.05 -9.23 -17.31
N MET A 396 2.63 -9.73 -16.16
CA MET A 396 3.47 -10.53 -15.29
C MET A 396 3.78 -11.93 -15.85
N TYR A 397 2.86 -12.49 -16.63
CA TYR A 397 2.96 -13.85 -17.14
C TYR A 397 2.82 -13.86 -18.65
N LYS A 398 3.68 -14.64 -19.29
CA LYS A 398 3.52 -15.01 -20.68
C LYS A 398 2.37 -16.01 -20.80
N VAL A 399 1.58 -15.84 -21.85
CA VAL A 399 0.49 -16.75 -22.22
C VAL A 399 0.93 -17.46 -23.49
N ASP A 400 0.78 -18.78 -23.51
CA ASP A 400 1.07 -19.63 -24.68
C ASP A 400 0.15 -19.30 -25.88
#